data_AF-A0AAW1DSV2-F1
#
_entry.id   AF-A0AAW1DSV2-F1
#
_cell.length_a   1.000
_cell.length_b   1.000
_cell.length_c   1.000
_cell.angle_alpha   90.00
_cell.angle_beta   90.00
_cell.angle_gamma   90.00
#
_symmetry.space_group_name_H-M   'P 1'
#
loop_
_entity.id
_entity.type
_entity.pdbx_description
1 polymer ?
#
loop_
_entity_poly.entity_id
_entity_poly.type
_entity_poly.pdbx_seq_one_letter_code
_entity_poly.pdbx_strand_id
1 'polypeptide(L)'
;MSAFPGVSQPDLEIELADLADKDLWVSKFKSLTADLEDVARQKAVLAREHKWSDIENLPKPDKLVFETWNAIPDTYMNMKTYAFGVLSIFGSTYLCEQIFSSMNYIKSKYRSRLTDDSLQSCLKLKVTSYSPDIEKLCSDVQKQKSH
;
A
#
# COMPACT_ATOMS: atom_id res chain seq x y z
N MET A 1 -1.32 -4.08 -30.13
CA MET A 1 -1.89 -3.23 -29.08
C MET A 1 -1.11 -3.50 -27.82
N SER A 2 -0.40 -2.52 -27.27
CA SER A 2 0.29 -2.67 -26.00
C SER A 2 -0.71 -2.69 -24.85
N ALA A 3 -0.39 -3.43 -23.77
CA ALA A 3 -1.28 -3.62 -22.62
C ALA A 3 -1.55 -2.33 -21.82
N PHE A 4 -0.72 -1.29 -21.99
CA PHE A 4 -0.84 0.00 -21.32
C PHE A 4 -0.85 1.16 -22.34
N PRO A 5 -1.79 2.12 -22.23
CA PRO A 5 -1.80 3.30 -23.09
C PRO A 5 -0.48 4.07 -23.01
N GLY A 6 0.08 4.43 -24.17
CA GLY A 6 1.32 5.22 -24.24
C GLY A 6 2.63 4.43 -24.12
N VAL A 7 2.56 3.10 -23.93
CA VAL A 7 3.75 2.23 -23.96
C VAL A 7 3.92 1.66 -25.37
N SER A 8 5.07 1.92 -26.00
CA SER A 8 5.44 1.30 -27.28
C SER A 8 6.04 -0.08 -27.00
N GLN A 9 5.45 -1.13 -27.58
CA GLN A 9 5.91 -2.50 -27.33
C GLN A 9 7.31 -2.79 -27.90
N PRO A 10 7.65 -2.38 -29.14
CA PRO A 10 9.02 -2.56 -29.65
C PRO A 10 10.06 -1.82 -28.79
N ASP A 11 9.75 -0.59 -28.36
CA ASP A 11 10.68 0.18 -27.54
C ASP A 11 10.81 -0.42 -26.14
N LEU A 12 9.73 -0.93 -25.55
CA LEU A 12 9.75 -1.66 -24.29
C LEU A 12 10.64 -2.91 -24.38
N GLU A 13 10.54 -3.69 -25.46
CA GLU A 13 11.36 -4.89 -25.65
C GLU A 13 12.86 -4.55 -25.78
N ILE A 14 13.19 -3.46 -26.48
CA ILE A 14 14.56 -2.95 -26.59
C ILE A 14 15.07 -2.45 -25.23
N GLU A 15 14.26 -1.66 -24.51
CA GLU A 15 14.57 -1.15 -23.17
C GLU A 15 14.83 -2.30 -22.19
N LEU A 16 14.01 -3.36 -22.24
CA LEU A 16 14.17 -4.54 -21.38
C LEU A 16 15.44 -5.32 -21.70
N ALA A 17 15.79 -5.48 -22.97
CA ALA A 17 17.03 -6.15 -23.38
C ALA A 17 18.26 -5.36 -22.92
N ASP A 18 18.31 -4.05 -23.20
CA ASP A 18 19.44 -3.19 -22.79
C ASP A 18 19.58 -3.10 -21.26
N LEU A 19 18.46 -3.14 -20.53
CA LEU A 19 18.50 -3.10 -19.08
C LEU A 19 18.88 -4.44 -18.45
N ALA A 20 18.48 -5.57 -19.05
CA ALA A 20 18.87 -6.91 -18.60
C ALA A 20 20.39 -7.11 -18.65
N ASP A 21 21.05 -6.48 -19.62
CA ASP A 21 22.50 -6.53 -19.79
C ASP A 21 23.26 -5.57 -18.85
N LYS A 22 22.55 -4.79 -18.01
CA LYS A 22 23.16 -3.82 -17.09
C LYS A 22 23.12 -4.30 -15.64
N ASP A 23 24.30 -4.26 -15.00
CA ASP A 23 24.46 -4.51 -13.56
C ASP A 23 23.63 -3.58 -12.66
N LEU A 24 23.18 -2.44 -13.20
CA LEU A 24 22.28 -1.52 -12.52
C LEU A 24 20.98 -2.20 -12.07
N TRP A 25 20.39 -3.05 -12.92
CA TRP A 25 19.16 -3.76 -12.58
C TRP A 25 19.41 -4.75 -11.44
N VAL A 26 20.41 -5.60 -11.63
CA VAL A 26 20.74 -6.67 -10.68
C VAL A 26 21.09 -6.09 -9.32
N SER A 27 21.91 -5.05 -9.26
CA SER A 27 22.32 -4.42 -8.00
C SER A 27 21.15 -3.69 -7.31
N LYS A 28 20.40 -2.88 -8.04
CA LYS A 28 19.36 -2.03 -7.45
C LYS A 28 18.13 -2.82 -6.97
N PHE A 29 17.71 -3.84 -7.74
CA PHE A 29 16.61 -4.71 -7.32
C PHE A 29 17.01 -5.72 -6.23
N LYS A 30 18.28 -6.16 -6.20
CA LYS A 30 18.80 -6.91 -5.04
C LYS A 30 18.80 -6.05 -3.78
N SER A 31 19.25 -4.79 -3.88
CA SER A 31 19.20 -3.84 -2.76
C SER A 31 17.78 -3.63 -2.28
N LEU A 32 16.84 -3.30 -3.18
CA LEU A 32 15.43 -3.13 -2.83
C LEU A 32 14.86 -4.37 -2.14
N THR A 33 15.19 -5.57 -2.64
CA THR A 33 14.74 -6.82 -2.02
C THR A 33 15.28 -6.94 -0.59
N ALA A 34 16.57 -6.69 -0.39
CA ALA A 34 17.19 -6.72 0.94
C ALA A 34 16.56 -5.69 1.89
N ASP A 35 16.29 -4.47 1.40
CA ASP A 35 15.66 -3.40 2.17
C ASP A 35 14.22 -3.77 2.58
N LEU A 36 13.44 -4.34 1.67
CA LEU A 36 12.07 -4.80 1.96
C LEU A 36 12.04 -5.94 2.98
N GLU A 37 12.95 -6.90 2.85
CA GLU A 37 13.09 -7.97 3.84
C GLU A 37 13.53 -7.43 5.20
N ASP A 38 14.41 -6.43 5.22
CA ASP A 38 14.89 -5.84 6.46
C ASP A 38 13.78 -5.08 7.18
N VAL A 39 12.98 -4.29 6.45
CA VAL A 39 11.78 -3.65 6.98
C VAL A 39 10.81 -4.71 7.55
N ALA A 40 10.61 -5.83 6.86
CA ALA A 40 9.75 -6.90 7.35
C ALA A 40 10.30 -7.55 8.64
N ARG A 41 11.62 -7.77 8.72
CA ARG A 41 12.30 -8.28 9.92
C ARG A 41 12.16 -7.31 11.09
N GLN A 42 12.46 -6.02 10.88
CA GLN A 42 12.35 -4.99 11.91
C GLN A 42 10.91 -4.86 12.42
N LYS A 43 9.93 -4.86 11.50
CA LYS A 43 8.50 -4.82 11.87
C LYS A 43 8.11 -6.00 12.75
N ALA A 44 8.59 -7.21 12.44
CA ALA A 44 8.31 -8.40 13.24
C ALA A 44 8.92 -8.34 14.65
N VAL A 45 10.14 -7.79 14.77
CA VAL A 45 10.82 -7.58 16.06
C VAL A 45 10.05 -6.55 16.91
N LEU A 46 9.73 -5.38 16.34
CA LEU A 46 9.03 -4.33 17.06
C LEU A 46 7.61 -4.75 17.48
N ALA A 47 6.91 -5.54 16.66
CA ALA A 47 5.60 -6.09 17.02
C ALA A 47 5.71 -7.03 18.23
N ARG A 48 6.75 -7.87 18.28
CA ARG A 48 7.03 -8.76 19.43
C ARG A 48 7.32 -7.96 20.70
N GLU A 49 8.01 -6.82 20.57
CA GLU A 49 8.33 -5.90 21.67
C GLU A 49 7.21 -4.92 22.00
N HIS A 50 6.08 -4.98 21.28
CA HIS A 50 4.91 -4.10 21.45
C HIS A 50 5.21 -2.60 21.22
N LYS A 51 6.23 -2.31 20.40
CA LYS A 51 6.67 -0.96 20.03
C LYS A 51 5.93 -0.43 18.81
N TRP A 52 4.63 -0.18 18.95
CA TRP A 52 3.76 0.22 17.83
C TRP A 52 4.10 1.58 17.23
N SER A 53 4.51 2.55 18.06
CA SER A 53 4.96 3.88 17.61
C SER A 53 6.18 3.80 16.71
N ASP A 54 7.09 2.87 17.00
CA ASP A 54 8.33 2.73 16.23
C ASP A 54 8.09 2.05 14.88
N ILE A 55 7.05 1.22 14.76
CA ILE A 55 6.62 0.62 13.49
C ILE A 55 6.16 1.70 12.50
N GLU A 56 5.52 2.77 12.98
CA GLU A 56 5.09 3.89 12.12
C GLU A 56 6.27 4.67 11.55
N ASN A 57 7.42 4.65 12.22
CA ASN A 57 8.65 5.30 11.78
C ASN A 57 9.46 4.48 10.77
N LEU A 58 9.11 3.20 10.56
CA LEU A 58 9.81 2.37 9.57
C LEU A 58 9.58 2.88 8.14
N PRO A 59 10.57 2.68 7.24
CA PRO A 59 10.37 2.92 5.81
C PRO A 59 9.14 2.17 5.30
N LYS A 60 8.25 2.88 4.60
CA LYS A 60 7.08 2.26 3.98
C LYS A 60 7.52 1.43 2.76
N PRO A 61 7.17 0.13 2.67
CA PRO A 61 7.49 -0.70 1.51
C PRO A 61 7.12 -0.07 0.17
N ASP A 62 5.91 0.51 0.08
CA ASP A 62 5.42 1.15 -1.15
C ASP A 62 6.31 2.33 -1.58
N LYS A 63 6.85 3.09 -0.61
CA LYS A 63 7.73 4.21 -0.86
C LYS A 63 9.08 3.74 -1.40
N LEU A 64 9.67 2.69 -0.82
CA LEU A 64 10.94 2.11 -1.28
C LEU A 64 10.82 1.57 -2.72
N VAL A 65 9.73 0.86 -3.02
CA VAL A 65 9.44 0.37 -4.37
C VAL A 65 9.31 1.55 -5.33
N PHE A 66 8.48 2.55 -5.00
CA PHE A 66 8.29 3.74 -5.83
C PHE A 66 9.60 4.47 -6.13
N GLU A 67 10.40 4.77 -5.12
CA GLU A 67 11.67 5.50 -5.27
C GLU A 67 12.67 4.71 -6.13
N THR A 68 12.72 3.38 -5.96
CA THR A 68 13.62 2.52 -6.72
C THR A 68 13.30 2.53 -8.21
N TRP A 69 12.02 2.34 -8.57
CA TRP A 69 11.55 2.38 -9.95
C TRP A 69 11.66 3.78 -10.55
N ASN A 70 11.35 4.83 -9.78
CA ASN A 70 11.43 6.20 -10.25
C ASN A 70 12.87 6.63 -10.58
N ALA A 71 13.85 6.13 -9.81
CA ALA A 71 15.26 6.45 -10.00
C ALA A 71 15.94 5.63 -11.12
N ILE A 72 15.20 4.87 -11.93
CA ILE A 72 15.72 4.30 -13.19
C ILE A 72 15.98 5.46 -14.18
N PRO A 73 16.94 5.37 -15.11
CA PRO A 73 17.12 6.43 -16.12
C PRO A 73 15.87 6.67 -16.99
N ASP A 74 15.67 7.90 -17.45
CA ASP A 74 14.53 8.24 -18.32
C ASP A 74 14.63 7.64 -19.73
N THR A 75 15.81 7.11 -20.10
CA THR A 75 15.99 6.25 -21.27
C THR A 75 15.07 5.02 -21.24
N TYR A 76 14.58 4.63 -20.06
CA TYR A 76 13.68 3.48 -19.86
C TYR A 76 12.24 3.91 -19.54
N MET A 77 11.74 4.96 -20.20
CA MET A 77 10.43 5.54 -19.89
C MET A 77 9.28 4.57 -20.15
N ASN A 78 9.35 3.75 -21.21
CA ASN A 78 8.30 2.76 -21.48
C ASN A 78 8.25 1.72 -20.36
N MET A 79 9.41 1.27 -19.89
CA MET A 79 9.49 0.32 -18.78
C MET A 79 9.02 0.93 -17.46
N LYS A 80 9.40 2.18 -17.13
CA LYS A 80 8.87 2.86 -15.93
C LYS A 80 7.35 2.93 -15.98
N THR A 81 6.81 3.37 -17.11
CA THR A 81 5.36 3.51 -17.32
C THR A 81 4.65 2.17 -17.18
N TYR A 82 5.23 1.12 -17.77
CA TYR A 82 4.72 -0.24 -17.66
C TYR A 82 4.75 -0.73 -16.20
N ALA A 83 5.87 -0.56 -15.50
CA ALA A 83 6.03 -0.98 -14.12
C ALA A 83 5.05 -0.27 -13.19
N PHE A 84 4.89 1.04 -13.31
CA PHE A 84 3.91 1.79 -12.53
C PHE A 84 2.47 1.39 -12.88
N GLY A 85 2.18 1.08 -14.14
CA GLY A 85 0.90 0.50 -14.55
C GLY A 85 0.60 -0.81 -13.83
N VAL A 86 1.55 -1.75 -13.84
CA VAL A 86 1.44 -3.04 -13.16
C VAL A 86 1.30 -2.88 -11.64
N LEU A 87 2.16 -2.06 -11.02
CA LEU A 87 2.10 -1.76 -9.58
C LEU A 87 0.76 -1.14 -9.17
N SER A 88 0.19 -0.28 -10.01
CA SER A 88 -1.13 0.34 -9.76
C SER A 88 -2.25 -0.70 -9.78
N ILE A 89 -2.20 -1.68 -10.70
CA ILE A 89 -3.18 -2.78 -10.74
C ILE A 89 -3.09 -3.58 -9.44
N PHE A 90 -1.90 -4.06 -9.06
CA PHE A 90 -1.71 -4.82 -7.83
C PHE A 90 -2.15 -4.05 -6.58
N GLY A 91 -1.77 -2.77 -6.47
CA GLY A 91 -2.18 -1.91 -5.35
C GLY A 91 -3.70 -1.77 -5.26
N SER A 92 -4.38 -1.59 -6.39
CA SER A 92 -5.84 -1.49 -6.42
C SER A 92 -6.53 -2.81 -6.08
N THR A 93 -6.03 -3.95 -6.55
CA THR A 93 -6.56 -5.28 -6.22
C THR A 93 -6.40 -5.56 -4.73
N TYR A 94 -5.21 -5.35 -4.17
CA TYR A 94 -4.97 -5.52 -2.74
C TYR A 94 -5.90 -4.65 -1.90
N LEU A 95 -6.08 -3.38 -2.28
CA LEU A 95 -7.00 -2.48 -1.59
C LEU A 95 -8.45 -2.97 -1.65
N CYS A 96 -8.89 -3.44 -2.81
CA CYS A 96 -10.22 -4.02 -3.00
C CYS A 96 -10.42 -5.28 -2.13
N GLU A 97 -9.44 -6.19 -2.10
CA GLU A 97 -9.47 -7.39 -1.25
C GLU A 97 -9.50 -7.02 0.24
N GLN A 98 -8.70 -6.03 0.65
CA GLN A 98 -8.66 -5.54 2.02
C GLN A 98 -9.97 -4.87 2.44
N ILE A 99 -10.59 -4.09 1.54
CA ILE A 99 -11.92 -3.51 1.72
C ILE A 99 -12.97 -4.61 1.87
N PHE A 100 -12.94 -5.62 1.00
CA PHE A 100 -13.90 -6.73 1.03
C PHE A 100 -13.78 -7.57 2.29
N SER A 101 -12.55 -7.93 2.68
CA SER A 101 -12.26 -8.63 3.94
C SER A 101 -12.74 -7.81 5.14
N SER A 102 -12.46 -6.50 5.14
CA SER A 102 -12.94 -5.60 6.19
C SER A 102 -14.46 -5.49 6.22
N MET A 103 -15.10 -5.42 5.05
CA MET A 103 -16.55 -5.40 4.93
C MET A 103 -17.17 -6.68 5.50
N ASN A 104 -16.61 -7.84 5.16
CA ASN A 104 -17.06 -9.13 5.69
C ASN A 104 -16.87 -9.23 7.21
N TYR A 105 -15.74 -8.75 7.73
CA TYR A 105 -15.51 -8.68 9.18
C TYR A 105 -16.52 -7.77 9.89
N ILE A 106 -16.72 -6.56 9.36
CA ILE A 106 -17.67 -5.57 9.91
C ILE A 106 -19.12 -6.09 9.83
N LYS A 107 -19.48 -6.76 8.73
CA LYS A 107 -20.79 -7.41 8.52
C LYS A 107 -20.94 -8.74 9.27
N SER A 108 -19.89 -9.28 9.90
CA SER A 108 -19.96 -10.61 10.54
C SER A 108 -20.86 -10.64 11.78
N LYS A 109 -21.21 -11.86 12.18
CA LYS A 109 -22.34 -12.35 13.01
C LYS A 109 -22.77 -11.55 14.25
N TYR A 110 -21.98 -10.61 14.75
CA TYR A 110 -22.25 -9.84 15.98
C TYR A 110 -23.00 -8.52 15.75
N ARG A 111 -23.26 -8.10 14.51
CA ARG A 111 -23.98 -6.84 14.23
C ARG A 111 -25.09 -6.98 13.19
N SER A 112 -26.28 -7.35 13.64
CA SER A 112 -27.51 -7.39 12.82
C SER A 112 -28.08 -6.01 12.44
N ARG A 113 -27.45 -4.90 12.88
CA ARG A 113 -28.02 -3.53 12.85
C ARG A 113 -27.16 -2.48 12.12
N LEU A 114 -26.12 -2.86 11.39
CA LEU A 114 -25.33 -1.91 10.60
C LEU A 114 -26.12 -1.43 9.39
N THR A 115 -26.33 -0.11 9.30
CA THR A 115 -26.83 0.55 8.09
C THR A 115 -25.70 0.71 7.07
N ASP A 116 -26.04 0.89 5.79
CA ASP A 116 -25.05 1.09 4.72
C ASP A 116 -24.13 2.29 4.99
N ASP A 117 -24.70 3.40 5.50
CA ASP A 117 -23.96 4.59 5.91
C ASP A 117 -22.91 4.28 6.98
N SER A 118 -23.30 3.54 8.03
CA SER A 118 -22.39 3.18 9.12
C SER A 118 -21.26 2.24 8.68
N LEU A 119 -21.55 1.35 7.72
CA LEU A 119 -20.55 0.48 7.10
C LEU A 119 -19.56 1.30 6.26
N GLN A 120 -20.06 2.23 5.45
CA GLN A 120 -19.23 3.10 4.62
C GLN A 120 -18.29 3.95 5.49
N SER A 121 -18.79 4.53 6.58
CA SER A 121 -17.98 5.25 7.55
C SER A 121 -16.90 4.36 8.17
N CYS A 122 -17.24 3.14 8.61
CA CYS A 122 -16.24 2.21 9.17
C CYS A 122 -15.17 1.80 8.14
N LEU A 123 -15.54 1.61 6.88
CA LEU A 123 -14.59 1.31 5.81
C LEU A 123 -13.67 2.51 5.53
N LYS A 124 -14.22 3.73 5.45
CA LYS A 124 -13.41 4.95 5.30
C LYS A 124 -12.40 5.12 6.44
N LEU A 125 -12.83 4.91 7.69
CA LEU A 125 -11.93 4.96 8.85
C LEU A 125 -10.79 3.94 8.75
N LYS A 126 -11.07 2.74 8.25
CA LYS A 126 -10.07 1.66 8.19
C LYS A 126 -9.10 1.80 7.01
N VAL A 127 -9.54 2.42 5.93
CA VAL A 127 -8.80 2.50 4.66
C VAL A 127 -8.02 3.80 4.52
N THR A 128 -8.45 4.86 5.20
CA THR A 128 -7.78 6.16 5.16
C THR A 128 -6.88 6.35 6.39
N SER A 129 -5.92 7.26 6.29
CA SER A 129 -5.13 7.71 7.44
C SER A 129 -5.90 8.69 8.34
N TYR A 130 -7.23 8.72 8.26
CA TYR A 130 -8.06 9.59 9.06
C TYR A 130 -8.06 9.11 10.52
N SER A 131 -7.49 9.93 11.40
CA SER A 131 -7.59 9.73 12.84
C SER A 131 -8.73 10.62 13.38
N PRO A 132 -9.87 10.06 13.79
CA PRO A 132 -10.93 10.85 14.41
C PRO A 132 -10.43 11.48 15.71
N ASP A 133 -10.82 12.74 15.94
CA ASP A 133 -10.58 13.44 17.20
C ASP A 133 -11.54 12.88 18.27
N ILE A 134 -11.06 11.87 18.98
CA ILE A 134 -11.84 11.14 19.99
C ILE A 134 -12.20 12.05 21.16
N GLU A 135 -11.33 12.98 21.55
CA GLU A 135 -11.59 13.88 22.68
C GLU A 135 -12.77 14.82 22.38
N LYS A 136 -12.77 15.41 21.18
CA LYS A 136 -13.88 16.23 20.70
C LYS A 136 -15.18 15.43 20.52
N LEU A 137 -15.09 14.22 19.97
CA LEU A 137 -16.26 13.32 19.87
C LEU A 137 -16.83 12.99 21.25
N CYS A 138 -15.99 12.74 22.24
CA CYS A 138 -16.41 12.45 23.61
C CYS A 138 -16.99 13.67 24.34
N SER A 139 -16.58 14.90 24.01
CA SER A 139 -17.19 16.11 24.57
C SER A 139 -18.57 16.40 24.02
N ASP A 140 -18.82 16.01 22.75
CA ASP A 140 -20.08 16.27 22.05
C ASP A 140 -21.16 15.20 22.31
N VAL A 141 -20.77 14.02 22.81
CA VAL A 141 -21.71 12.94 23.17
C VAL A 141 -22.20 13.10 24.61
N GLN A 142 -23.53 13.22 24.78
CA GLN A 142 -24.17 13.29 26.08
C GLN A 142 -23.89 12.02 26.90
N LYS A 143 -23.15 12.17 28.00
CA LYS A 143 -22.83 11.07 28.92
C LYS A 143 -24.13 10.41 29.40
N GLN A 144 -24.40 9.19 28.96
CA GLN A 144 -25.48 8.40 29.56
C GLN A 144 -25.09 8.08 30.99
N LYS A 145 -25.83 8.62 31.95
CA LYS A 145 -25.73 8.18 33.34
C LYS A 145 -26.33 6.77 33.40
N SER A 146 -25.50 5.78 33.75
CA SER A 146 -26.01 4.49 34.20
C SER A 146 -26.87 4.72 35.44
N HIS A 147 -28.07 4.15 35.44
CA HIS A 147 -28.83 3.92 36.67
C HIS A 147 -28.25 2.73 37.44
#